data_AF-A0A413T4S9-F1
#
_entry.id   AF-A0A413T4S9-F1
#
_cell.length_a   1.000
_cell.length_b   1.000
_cell.length_c   1.000
_cell.angle_alpha   90.00
_cell.angle_beta   90.00
_cell.angle_gamma   90.00
#
_symmetry.space_group_name_H-M   'P 1'
#
loop_
_entity.id
_entity.type
_entity.pdbx_description
1 polymer ?
#
loop_
_entity_poly.entity_id
_entity_poly.type
_entity_poly.pdbx_seq_one_letter_code
_entity_poly.pdbx_strand_id
1 'polypeptide(L)'
;MKRLILSAVLLVVGLMAVQAQKFVLVDMEYIMKQIPAVTQANQQMEALSKQWQEAVEAKANEAKALYEAYQKSAATLSAAQKTAQEDAIVAKEKEAAELRKQYFGPEGELMKKRQELMGPVQDAIYNAVKAIATERGYDVVIDRASAQSMIFASPRIDISNEVLAKMGYSN
;
A
#
# COMPACT_ATOMS: atom_id res chain seq x y z
N MET A 1 -42.20 -44.05 -28.05
CA MET A 1 -42.16 -43.64 -26.62
C MET A 1 -40.74 -43.64 -26.05
N LYS A 2 -39.98 -44.75 -26.08
CA LYS A 2 -38.60 -44.81 -25.54
C LYS A 2 -37.64 -43.74 -26.09
N ARG A 3 -37.72 -43.43 -27.39
CA ARG A 3 -36.92 -42.38 -28.04
C ARG A 3 -37.27 -40.96 -27.57
N LEU A 4 -38.55 -40.68 -27.31
CA LEU A 4 -39.01 -39.38 -26.80
C LEU A 4 -38.59 -39.16 -25.35
N ILE A 5 -38.62 -40.22 -24.52
CA ILE A 5 -38.13 -40.19 -23.15
C ILE A 5 -36.61 -39.96 -23.13
N LEU A 6 -35.86 -40.63 -24.01
CA LEU A 6 -34.41 -40.41 -24.14
C LEU A 6 -34.07 -38.97 -24.53
N SER A 7 -34.80 -38.40 -25.50
CA SER A 7 -34.62 -37.01 -25.94
C SER A 7 -34.96 -36.00 -24.83
N ALA A 8 -36.02 -36.25 -24.06
CA ALA A 8 -36.39 -35.40 -22.92
C ALA A 8 -35.35 -35.45 -21.80
N VAL A 9 -34.80 -36.62 -21.49
CA VAL A 9 -33.73 -36.78 -20.49
C VAL A 9 -32.44 -36.08 -20.96
N LEU A 10 -32.07 -36.21 -22.23
CA LEU A 10 -30.92 -35.50 -22.81
C LEU A 10 -31.08 -33.97 -22.76
N LEU A 11 -32.29 -33.46 -22.96
CA LEU A 11 -32.58 -32.02 -22.87
C LEU A 11 -32.43 -31.51 -21.42
N VAL A 12 -32.94 -32.26 -20.45
CA VAL A 12 -32.83 -31.92 -19.02
C VAL A 12 -31.38 -31.98 -18.54
N VAL A 13 -30.61 -32.99 -18.96
CA VAL A 13 -29.18 -33.10 -18.63
C VAL A 13 -28.38 -31.98 -19.28
N GLY A 14 -28.70 -31.59 -20.51
CA GLY A 14 -28.06 -30.46 -21.20
C GLY A 14 -28.28 -29.10 -20.52
N LEU A 15 -29.42 -28.91 -19.84
CA LEU A 15 -29.73 -27.68 -19.10
C LEU A 15 -29.02 -27.57 -17.75
N MET A 16 -28.53 -28.68 -17.17
CA MET A 16 -27.89 -28.68 -15.84
C MET A 16 -26.38 -28.40 -15.87
N ALA A 17 -25.77 -28.27 -17.06
CA ALA A 17 -24.31 -28.25 -17.23
C ALA A 17 -23.66 -26.86 -17.34
N VAL A 18 -24.41 -25.76 -17.17
CA VAL A 18 -23.84 -24.41 -17.29
C VAL A 18 -23.64 -23.80 -15.90
N GLN A 19 -22.51 -24.10 -15.26
CA GLN A 19 -22.00 -23.29 -14.15
C GLN A 19 -21.06 -22.22 -14.73
N ALA A 20 -21.60 -21.05 -15.04
CA ALA A 20 -20.79 -19.89 -15.39
C ALA A 20 -20.11 -19.37 -14.12
N GLN A 21 -18.79 -19.27 -14.15
CA GLN A 21 -18.01 -18.64 -13.07
C GLN A 21 -18.50 -17.21 -12.87
N LYS A 22 -18.86 -16.86 -11.63
CA LYS A 22 -19.37 -15.53 -11.31
C LYS A 22 -18.23 -14.62 -10.89
N PHE A 23 -17.73 -13.87 -11.86
CA PHE A 23 -16.73 -12.83 -11.66
C PHE A 23 -17.40 -11.51 -11.27
N VAL A 24 -16.86 -10.86 -10.24
CA VAL A 24 -17.22 -9.50 -9.85
C VAL A 24 -15.98 -8.64 -9.66
N LEU A 25 -16.19 -7.33 -9.64
CA LEU A 25 -15.14 -6.33 -9.49
C LEU A 25 -15.31 -5.53 -8.21
N VAL A 26 -14.19 -5.09 -7.69
CA VAL A 26 -14.11 -4.02 -6.69
C VAL A 26 -13.14 -2.96 -7.18
N ASP A 27 -13.30 -1.74 -6.70
CA ASP A 27 -12.39 -0.63 -6.91
C ASP A 27 -11.79 -0.28 -5.54
N MET A 28 -10.64 -0.89 -5.24
CA MET A 28 -10.02 -0.74 -3.93
C MET A 28 -9.61 0.71 -3.66
N GLU A 29 -9.17 1.44 -4.69
CA GLU A 29 -8.82 2.85 -4.58
C GLU A 29 -10.05 3.69 -4.21
N TYR A 30 -11.18 3.47 -4.89
CA TYR A 30 -12.44 4.13 -4.58
C TYR A 30 -12.92 3.81 -3.16
N ILE A 31 -12.91 2.52 -2.75
CA ILE A 31 -13.32 2.09 -1.40
C ILE A 31 -12.46 2.78 -0.34
N MET A 32 -11.13 2.74 -0.48
CA MET A 32 -10.21 3.35 0.48
C MET A 32 -10.42 4.86 0.63
N LYS A 33 -10.72 5.58 -0.47
CA LYS A 33 -11.00 7.02 -0.43
C LYS A 33 -12.24 7.39 0.39
N GLN A 34 -13.19 6.48 0.56
CA GLN A 34 -14.41 6.72 1.34
C GLN A 34 -14.25 6.42 2.83
N ILE A 35 -13.15 5.80 3.25
CA ILE A 35 -12.94 5.37 4.63
C ILE A 35 -12.18 6.46 5.41
N PRO A 36 -12.77 7.10 6.44
CA PRO A 36 -12.11 8.18 7.20
C PRO A 36 -10.78 7.77 7.84
N ALA A 37 -10.65 6.51 8.26
CA ALA A 37 -9.41 5.98 8.82
C ALA A 37 -8.25 6.01 7.81
N VAL A 38 -8.52 5.88 6.51
CA VAL A 38 -7.50 6.00 5.44
C VAL A 38 -6.99 7.43 5.36
N THR A 39 -7.90 8.40 5.36
CA THR A 39 -7.54 9.82 5.36
C THR A 39 -6.69 10.19 6.57
N GLN A 40 -7.10 9.76 7.77
CA GLN A 40 -6.34 10.02 9.00
C GLN A 40 -4.95 9.38 8.97
N ALA A 41 -4.85 8.13 8.50
CA ALA A 41 -3.57 7.46 8.37
C ALA A 41 -2.65 8.17 7.38
N ASN A 42 -3.16 8.62 6.24
CA ASN A 42 -2.37 9.37 5.26
C ASN A 42 -1.83 10.68 5.86
N GLN A 43 -2.65 11.41 6.62
CA GLN A 43 -2.22 12.63 7.32
C GLN A 43 -1.13 12.35 8.36
N GLN A 44 -1.29 11.28 9.16
CA GLN A 44 -0.27 10.88 10.15
C GLN A 44 1.05 10.48 9.47
N MET A 45 0.96 9.73 8.38
CA MET A 45 2.12 9.30 7.59
C MET A 45 2.86 10.48 6.96
N GLU A 46 2.13 11.47 6.43
CA GLU A 46 2.71 12.69 5.87
C GLU A 46 3.43 13.51 6.96
N ALA A 47 2.80 13.68 8.12
CA ALA A 47 3.40 14.39 9.25
C ALA A 47 4.69 13.72 9.74
N LEU A 48 4.68 12.39 9.91
CA LEU A 48 5.87 11.61 10.29
C LEU A 48 6.97 11.68 9.23
N SER A 49 6.60 11.54 7.95
CA SER A 49 7.56 11.64 6.85
C SER A 49 8.27 12.99 6.85
N LYS A 50 7.53 14.09 7.04
CA LYS A 50 8.09 15.43 7.13
C LYS A 50 9.02 15.58 8.34
N GLN A 51 8.56 15.17 9.52
CA GLN A 51 9.37 15.23 10.75
C GLN A 51 10.69 14.46 10.62
N TRP A 52 10.64 13.26 10.05
CA TRP A 52 11.83 12.43 9.86
C TRP A 52 12.75 12.95 8.76
N GLN A 53 12.19 13.56 7.70
CA GLN A 53 12.97 14.24 6.69
C GLN A 53 13.74 15.42 7.31
N GLU A 54 13.08 16.26 8.12
CA GLU A 54 13.72 17.37 8.84
C GLU A 54 14.84 16.86 9.78
N ALA A 55 14.62 15.74 10.48
CA ALA A 55 15.64 15.15 11.36
C ALA A 55 16.88 14.65 10.58
N VAL A 56 16.67 14.02 9.43
CA VAL A 56 17.76 13.58 8.54
C VAL A 56 18.51 14.78 7.96
N GLU A 57 17.78 15.80 7.50
CA GLU A 57 18.36 17.02 6.94
C GLU A 57 19.17 17.80 7.99
N ALA A 58 18.69 17.86 9.24
CA ALA A 58 19.44 18.46 10.34
C ALA A 58 20.82 17.79 10.53
N LYS A 59 20.88 16.46 10.50
CA LYS A 59 22.14 15.69 10.60
C LYS A 59 23.05 15.89 9.39
N ALA A 60 22.48 15.93 8.19
CA ALA A 60 23.25 16.23 6.98
C ALA A 60 23.83 17.66 7.01
N ASN A 61 23.08 18.63 7.55
CA ASN A 61 23.54 20.01 7.71
C ASN A 61 24.65 20.13 8.76
N GLU A 62 24.62 19.35 9.85
CA GLU A 62 25.73 19.25 10.80
C GLU A 62 27.02 18.79 10.10
N ALA A 63 26.95 17.74 9.27
CA ALA A 63 28.10 17.25 8.50
C ALA A 63 28.64 18.30 7.51
N LYS A 64 27.73 18.97 6.80
CA LYS A 64 28.08 20.06 5.87
C LYS A 64 28.78 21.22 6.58
N ALA A 65 28.30 21.62 7.76
CA ALA A 65 28.92 22.68 8.55
C ALA A 65 30.34 22.31 9.01
N LEU A 66 30.57 21.06 9.42
CA LEU A 66 31.92 20.56 9.74
C LEU A 66 32.83 20.60 8.52
N TYR A 67 32.34 20.18 7.35
CA TYR A 67 33.09 20.22 6.10
C TYR A 67 33.46 21.65 5.68
N GLU A 68 32.53 22.60 5.80
CA GLU A 68 32.81 24.01 5.53
C GLU A 68 33.82 24.62 6.52
N ALA A 69 33.76 24.24 7.79
CA ALA A 69 34.73 24.67 8.81
C ALA A 69 36.12 24.08 8.55
N TYR A 70 36.19 22.81 8.15
CA TYR A 70 37.43 22.14 7.74
C TYR A 70 38.08 22.87 6.56
N GLN A 71 37.33 23.16 5.49
CA GLN A 71 37.87 23.88 4.34
C GLN A 71 38.50 25.23 4.68
N LYS A 72 37.88 25.99 5.59
CA LYS A 72 38.39 27.30 6.03
C LYS A 72 39.68 27.21 6.85
N SER A 73 39.88 26.11 7.57
CA SER A 73 41.01 25.92 8.50
C SER A 73 42.10 24.98 7.95
N ALA A 74 41.85 24.24 6.87
CA ALA A 74 42.73 23.18 6.37
C ALA A 74 44.18 23.62 6.11
N ALA A 75 44.44 24.88 5.76
CA ALA A 75 45.79 25.39 5.52
C ALA A 75 46.63 25.52 6.80
N THR A 76 46.01 25.63 7.98
CA THR A 76 46.69 25.83 9.27
C THR A 76 46.74 24.57 10.14
N LEU A 77 46.04 23.50 9.74
CA LEU A 77 45.98 22.25 10.49
C LEU A 77 47.18 21.34 10.22
N SER A 78 47.66 20.66 11.27
CA SER A 78 48.60 19.54 11.15
C SER A 78 47.93 18.33 10.49
N ALA A 79 48.73 17.38 9.99
CA ALA A 79 48.21 16.16 9.37
C ALA A 79 47.27 15.36 10.30
N ALA A 80 47.63 15.22 11.58
CA ALA A 80 46.79 14.52 12.56
C ALA A 80 45.44 15.23 12.81
N GLN A 81 45.44 16.57 12.83
CA GLN A 81 44.20 17.35 12.98
C GLN A 81 43.32 17.27 11.75
N LYS A 82 43.89 17.18 10.54
CA LYS A 82 43.13 16.99 9.30
C LYS A 82 42.40 15.65 9.32
N THR A 83 43.11 14.56 9.63
CA THR A 83 42.50 13.23 9.73
C THR A 83 41.37 13.21 10.76
N ALA A 84 41.57 13.80 11.94
CA ALA A 84 40.52 13.85 12.96
C ALA A 84 39.26 14.63 12.52
N GLN A 85 39.42 15.71 11.74
CA GLN A 85 38.29 16.47 11.18
C GLN A 85 37.59 15.70 10.07
N GLU A 86 38.35 15.05 9.19
CA GLU A 86 37.82 14.20 8.11
C GLU A 86 37.02 13.03 8.69
N ASP A 87 37.54 12.35 9.71
CA ASP A 87 36.84 11.26 10.39
C ASP A 87 35.54 11.75 11.06
N ALA A 88 35.54 12.93 11.65
CA ALA A 88 34.34 13.53 12.26
C ALA A 88 33.26 13.86 11.21
N ILE A 89 33.66 14.35 10.04
CA ILE A 89 32.75 14.62 8.91
C ILE A 89 32.14 13.30 8.43
N VAL A 90 32.98 12.29 8.15
CA VAL A 90 32.53 10.97 7.69
C VAL A 90 31.61 10.31 8.71
N ALA A 91 31.92 10.42 10.01
CA ALA A 91 31.07 9.91 11.08
C ALA A 91 29.68 10.57 11.04
N LYS A 92 29.61 11.89 10.84
CA LYS A 92 28.33 12.62 10.76
C LYS A 92 27.54 12.31 9.50
N GLU A 93 28.19 12.15 8.35
CA GLU A 93 27.53 11.67 7.14
C GLU A 93 26.94 10.27 7.32
N LYS A 94 27.68 9.39 8.00
CA LYS A 94 27.22 8.05 8.33
C LYS A 94 26.03 8.06 9.27
N GLU A 95 26.04 8.90 10.32
CA GLU A 95 24.87 9.09 11.21
C GLU A 95 23.62 9.51 10.42
N ALA A 96 23.75 10.47 9.50
CA ALA A 96 22.63 10.91 8.66
C ALA A 96 22.11 9.80 7.74
N ALA A 97 23.02 9.01 7.14
CA ALA A 97 22.66 7.89 6.28
C ALA A 97 21.97 6.76 7.04
N GLU A 98 22.46 6.43 8.25
CA GLU A 98 21.85 5.42 9.13
C GLU A 98 20.46 5.87 9.60
N LEU A 99 20.31 7.13 10.00
CA LEU A 99 19.02 7.69 10.40
C LEU A 99 18.02 7.66 9.23
N ARG A 100 18.47 8.01 8.02
CA ARG A 100 17.65 7.90 6.81
C ARG A 100 17.22 6.46 6.54
N LYS A 101 18.13 5.50 6.68
CA LYS A 101 17.83 4.07 6.51
C LYS A 101 16.86 3.58 7.60
N GLN A 102 16.99 4.04 8.83
CA GLN A 102 16.10 3.69 9.93
C GLN A 102 14.66 4.15 9.66
N TYR A 103 14.46 5.36 9.14
CA TYR A 103 13.11 5.87 8.86
C TYR A 103 12.55 5.41 7.52
N PHE A 104 13.34 5.50 6.45
CA PHE A 104 12.89 5.34 5.06
C PHE A 104 13.45 4.09 4.36
N GLY A 105 14.15 3.22 5.08
CA GLY A 105 14.60 1.94 4.53
C GLY A 105 13.42 0.99 4.23
N PRO A 106 13.68 -0.13 3.53
CA PRO A 106 12.64 -1.12 3.19
C PRO A 106 11.90 -1.68 4.42
N GLU A 107 12.62 -1.81 5.54
CA GLU A 107 12.08 -2.21 6.86
C GLU A 107 12.09 -1.04 7.86
N GLY A 108 12.14 0.19 7.34
CA GLY A 108 12.18 1.39 8.14
C GLY A 108 10.87 1.67 8.88
N GLU A 109 10.94 2.58 9.84
CA GLU A 109 9.79 2.96 10.68
C GLU A 109 8.60 3.46 9.86
N LEU A 110 8.83 4.12 8.72
CA LEU A 110 7.74 4.55 7.83
C LEU A 110 6.96 3.37 7.28
N MET A 111 7.64 2.31 6.84
CA MET A 111 6.97 1.13 6.30
C MET A 111 6.19 0.39 7.38
N LYS A 112 6.78 0.23 8.57
CA LYS A 112 6.10 -0.36 9.73
C LYS A 112 4.85 0.43 10.10
N LYS A 113 4.95 1.75 10.17
CA LYS A 113 3.81 2.60 10.52
C LYS A 113 2.71 2.54 9.46
N ARG A 114 3.08 2.49 8.17
CA ARG A 114 2.12 2.27 7.09
C ARG A 114 1.36 0.96 7.29
N GLN A 115 2.06 -0.13 7.61
CA GLN A 115 1.42 -1.43 7.85
C GLN A 115 0.51 -1.40 9.08
N GLU A 116 0.94 -0.78 10.17
CA GLU A 116 0.16 -0.63 11.40
C GLU A 116 -1.16 0.13 11.15
N LEU A 117 -1.11 1.22 10.39
CA LEU A 117 -2.27 2.06 10.12
C LEU A 117 -3.18 1.50 9.01
N MET A 118 -2.60 0.92 7.97
CA MET A 118 -3.35 0.45 6.79
C MET A 118 -3.81 -1.00 6.88
N GLY A 119 -3.07 -1.86 7.60
CA GLY A 119 -3.38 -3.27 7.75
C GLY A 119 -4.81 -3.51 8.23
N PRO A 120 -5.25 -2.91 9.35
CA PRO A 120 -6.61 -3.10 9.87
C PRO A 120 -7.70 -2.66 8.87
N VAL A 121 -7.44 -1.62 8.09
CA VAL A 121 -8.39 -1.16 7.05
C VAL A 121 -8.47 -2.17 5.91
N GLN A 122 -7.32 -2.66 5.43
CA GLN A 122 -7.26 -3.66 4.37
C GLN A 122 -7.94 -4.96 4.81
N ASP A 123 -7.72 -5.40 6.04
CA ASP A 123 -8.37 -6.58 6.62
C ASP A 123 -9.89 -6.41 6.72
N ALA A 124 -10.36 -5.23 7.13
CA ALA A 124 -11.78 -4.92 7.17
C ALA A 124 -12.43 -4.97 5.78
N ILE A 125 -11.78 -4.39 4.77
CA ILE A 125 -12.26 -4.45 3.37
C ILE A 125 -12.26 -5.90 2.89
N TYR A 126 -11.18 -6.65 3.11
CA TYR A 126 -11.09 -8.06 2.73
C TYR A 126 -12.22 -8.89 3.33
N ASN A 127 -12.49 -8.72 4.63
CA ASN A 127 -13.57 -9.45 5.30
C ASN A 127 -14.95 -9.07 4.75
N ALA A 128 -15.19 -7.80 4.43
CA ALA A 128 -16.43 -7.36 3.80
C ALA A 128 -16.61 -7.96 2.39
N VAL A 129 -15.57 -7.93 1.56
CA VAL A 129 -15.54 -8.55 0.23
C VAL A 129 -15.80 -10.05 0.32
N LYS A 130 -15.11 -10.75 1.24
CA LYS A 130 -15.27 -12.19 1.44
C LYS A 130 -16.68 -12.56 1.88
N ALA A 131 -17.27 -11.78 2.78
CA ALA A 131 -18.65 -11.99 3.23
C ALA A 131 -19.63 -11.87 2.05
N ILE A 132 -19.54 -10.79 1.26
CA ILE A 132 -20.40 -10.57 0.09
C ILE A 132 -20.20 -11.68 -0.95
N ALA A 133 -18.95 -12.03 -1.26
CA ALA A 133 -18.65 -13.09 -2.22
C ALA A 133 -19.24 -14.44 -1.79
N THR A 134 -19.12 -14.78 -0.51
CA THR A 134 -19.67 -16.05 0.03
C THR A 134 -21.21 -16.02 0.03
N GLU A 135 -21.83 -14.92 0.46
CA GLU A 135 -23.29 -14.74 0.50
C GLU A 135 -23.92 -14.80 -0.90
N ARG A 136 -23.25 -14.26 -1.92
CA ARG A 136 -23.73 -14.18 -3.31
C ARG A 136 -23.27 -15.35 -4.19
N GLY A 137 -22.37 -16.18 -3.68
CA GLY A 137 -21.73 -17.26 -4.41
C GLY A 137 -20.90 -16.76 -5.60
N TYR A 138 -20.11 -15.70 -5.40
CA TYR A 138 -19.11 -15.23 -6.37
C TYR A 138 -17.84 -16.08 -6.24
N ASP A 139 -17.31 -16.51 -7.38
CA ASP A 139 -16.14 -17.38 -7.43
C ASP A 139 -14.84 -16.56 -7.41
N VAL A 140 -14.88 -15.35 -7.97
CA VAL A 140 -13.71 -14.47 -8.10
C VAL A 140 -14.12 -13.01 -7.95
N VAL A 141 -13.35 -12.28 -7.14
CA VAL A 141 -13.42 -10.82 -7.02
C VAL A 141 -12.11 -10.24 -7.53
N ILE A 142 -12.17 -9.34 -8.51
CA ILE A 142 -11.00 -8.71 -9.13
C ILE A 142 -10.97 -7.24 -8.76
N ASP A 143 -9.83 -6.76 -8.28
CA ASP A 143 -9.63 -5.33 -8.10
C ASP A 143 -9.33 -4.65 -9.44
N ARG A 144 -10.18 -3.67 -9.80
CA ARG A 144 -10.05 -2.86 -11.02
C ARG A 144 -8.69 -2.17 -11.09
N ALA A 145 -8.18 -1.65 -9.97
CA ALA A 145 -6.90 -0.94 -9.96
C ALA A 145 -5.71 -1.87 -10.26
N SER A 146 -5.82 -3.14 -9.87
CA SER A 146 -4.79 -4.16 -10.14
C SER A 146 -4.84 -4.77 -11.56
N ALA A 147 -5.98 -4.68 -12.24
CA ALA A 147 -6.23 -5.37 -13.50
C ALA A 147 -5.78 -4.56 -14.73
N GLN A 148 -4.47 -4.41 -14.90
CA GLN A 148 -3.84 -3.58 -15.96
C GLN A 148 -4.25 -3.93 -17.40
N SER A 149 -4.71 -5.16 -17.67
CA SER A 149 -5.16 -5.61 -19.00
C SER A 149 -6.66 -5.41 -19.26
N MET A 150 -7.42 -4.88 -18.28
CA MET A 150 -8.87 -4.71 -18.38
C MET A 150 -9.22 -3.40 -19.09
N ILE A 151 -9.66 -3.49 -20.35
CA ILE A 151 -10.10 -2.33 -21.13
C ILE A 151 -11.50 -1.85 -20.72
N PHE A 152 -12.41 -2.79 -20.44
CA PHE A 152 -13.78 -2.52 -20.05
C PHE A 152 -14.32 -3.62 -19.14
N ALA A 153 -15.12 -3.20 -18.16
CA ALA A 153 -16.00 -4.11 -17.43
C ALA A 153 -17.34 -3.44 -17.21
N SER A 154 -18.40 -4.25 -17.25
CA SER A 154 -19.75 -3.73 -17.03
C SER A 154 -19.87 -3.19 -15.60
N PRO A 155 -20.44 -1.99 -15.39
CA PRO A 155 -20.72 -1.48 -14.04
C PRO A 155 -21.62 -2.42 -13.22
N ARG A 156 -22.39 -3.30 -13.87
CA ARG A 156 -23.27 -4.28 -13.22
C ARG A 156 -22.54 -5.33 -12.38
N ILE A 157 -21.25 -5.56 -12.63
CA ILE A 157 -20.46 -6.52 -11.86
C ILE A 157 -19.57 -5.84 -10.82
N ASP A 158 -19.66 -4.52 -10.65
CA ASP A 158 -18.93 -3.76 -9.65
C ASP A 158 -19.70 -3.77 -8.32
N ILE A 159 -19.10 -4.36 -7.28
CA ILE A 159 -19.69 -4.47 -5.94
C ILE A 159 -19.08 -3.48 -4.95
N SER A 160 -18.32 -2.48 -5.39
CA SER A 160 -17.60 -1.54 -4.49
C SER A 160 -18.52 -0.82 -3.52
N ASN A 161 -19.70 -0.38 -3.99
CA ASN A 161 -20.70 0.26 -3.14
C ASN A 161 -21.33 -0.73 -2.15
N GLU A 162 -21.50 -1.99 -2.52
CA GLU A 162 -21.99 -3.03 -1.60
C GLU A 162 -20.96 -3.29 -0.49
N VAL A 163 -19.66 -3.29 -0.82
CA VAL A 163 -18.57 -3.40 0.15
C VAL A 163 -18.60 -2.23 1.12
N LEU A 164 -18.69 -1.00 0.63
CA LEU A 164 -18.79 0.20 1.47
C LEU A 164 -20.03 0.16 2.37
N ALA A 165 -21.18 -0.25 1.85
CA ALA A 165 -22.41 -0.40 2.62
C ALA A 165 -22.29 -1.46 3.72
N LYS A 166 -21.69 -2.62 3.41
CA LYS A 166 -21.42 -3.69 4.39
C LYS A 166 -20.49 -3.20 5.52
N MET A 167 -19.57 -2.29 5.20
CA MET A 167 -18.66 -1.68 6.15
C MET A 167 -19.25 -0.47 6.91
N GLY A 168 -20.48 -0.04 6.57
CA GLY A 168 -21.16 1.07 7.23
C GLY A 168 -20.80 2.46 6.69
N TYR A 169 -20.22 2.56 5.49
CA TYR A 169 -19.82 3.82 4.85
C TYR A 169 -20.79 4.31 3.77
N SER A 170 -21.96 3.68 3.65
CA SER A 170 -23.01 4.12 2.73
C SER A 170 -23.79 5.31 3.30
N ASN A 171 -23.90 6.39 2.51
CA ASN A 171 -24.97 7.39 2.66
C ASN A 171 -26.30 6.81 2.18
#